data_AF-A0A1M7UFQ9-F1
#
_entry.id   AF-A0A1M7UFQ9-F1
#
_cell.length_a   1.000
_cell.length_b   1.000
_cell.length_c   1.000
_cell.angle_alpha   90.00
_cell.angle_beta   90.00
_cell.angle_gamma   90.00
#
_symmetry.space_group_name_H-M   'P 1'
#
loop_
_entity.id
_entity.type
_entity.pdbx_description
1 polymer ?
#
loop_
_entity_poly.entity_id
_entity_poly.type
_entity_poly.pdbx_seq_one_letter_code
_entity_poly.pdbx_strand_id
1 'polypeptide(L)'
;MWGLLAWLALLAATVALAAVAFHFDPTSIPAAFQAFSPTQQIVAILIALVAAALIASTLYQAWRVAGEAESARALCEGVVSAKGALAAAKASQKDFDAAVSHLSTSDPEDAFSSIHKQLSESEARLALQRGRNEATDMKERLEEVRRRQQALREQIGEVAERRRTIEPVFEELKDRQRQLARSLDKIETDDNNNNFIDLLKEFDIKTGPIQLRHQALQDAFALLTRLKEGIATSQGELVRLQAPATGVKTLLADVQVARDQLVKAIEGLETTAEGEALSARVGTLDSGKRDAEQRIARLEQSFAVLDAVRRDMAEFKKRQEDLAAAFAEVETDADGKSLNARLEELDQFSAQTRGRLRALQEILTTLNRYRKDLIHSQNEMSPLRAPGEGVHAVIEELDKRQAEIAAVLDEMETSGNQTLGARVAGFADNKRSAEQRIAEVHRLFAQLESIRDEIATAFADLNSSFKKFV
;
A
#
# COMPACT_ATOMS: atom_id res chain seq x y z
N MET A 1 24.18 -24.67 -6.88
CA MET A 1 24.47 -23.78 -8.03
C MET A 1 24.06 -24.36 -9.38
N TRP A 2 24.40 -25.63 -9.69
CA TRP A 2 24.05 -26.27 -10.98
C TRP A 2 22.54 -26.41 -11.27
N GLY A 3 21.70 -26.59 -10.24
CA GLY A 3 20.25 -26.68 -10.41
C GLY A 3 19.59 -25.37 -10.88
N LEU A 4 20.09 -24.21 -10.45
CA LEU A 4 19.56 -22.90 -10.88
C LEU A 4 19.93 -22.60 -12.35
N LEU A 5 21.13 -23.00 -12.78
CA LEU A 5 21.57 -22.84 -14.17
C LEU A 5 20.79 -23.75 -15.12
N ALA A 6 20.54 -25.00 -14.73
CA ALA A 6 19.70 -25.92 -15.51
C ALA A 6 18.26 -25.41 -15.62
N TRP A 7 17.73 -24.79 -14.56
CA TRP A 7 16.38 -24.25 -14.54
C TRP A 7 16.24 -22.97 -15.38
N LEU A 8 17.22 -22.05 -15.30
CA LEU A 8 17.29 -20.88 -16.18
C LEU A 8 17.42 -21.27 -17.66
N ALA A 9 18.20 -22.32 -17.96
CA ALA A 9 18.32 -22.85 -19.30
C ALA A 9 17.00 -23.47 -19.80
N LEU A 10 16.27 -24.18 -18.93
CA LEU A 10 14.97 -24.75 -19.26
C LEU A 10 13.90 -23.66 -19.48
N LEU A 11 13.90 -22.61 -18.65
CA LEU A 11 13.01 -21.45 -18.81
C LEU A 11 13.28 -20.71 -20.13
N ALA A 12 14.56 -20.43 -20.42
CA ALA A 12 14.96 -19.82 -21.68
C ALA A 12 14.58 -20.69 -22.89
N ALA A 13 14.73 -22.01 -22.77
CA ALA A 13 14.31 -22.95 -23.82
C ALA A 13 12.79 -22.95 -24.00
N THR A 14 11.99 -22.92 -22.93
CA THR A 14 10.52 -22.84 -23.04
C THR A 14 10.03 -21.53 -23.62
N VAL A 15 10.68 -20.40 -23.29
CA VAL A 15 10.37 -19.09 -23.87
C VAL A 15 10.74 -19.04 -25.35
N ALA A 16 11.89 -19.62 -25.74
CA ALA A 16 12.28 -19.72 -27.14
C ALA A 16 11.34 -20.65 -27.94
N LEU A 17 10.94 -21.79 -27.37
CA LEU A 17 9.97 -22.70 -27.99
C LEU A 17 8.59 -22.07 -28.14
N ALA A 18 8.13 -21.31 -27.14
CA ALA A 18 6.87 -20.56 -27.23
C ALA A 18 6.95 -19.43 -28.27
N ALA A 19 8.07 -18.72 -28.36
CA ALA A 19 8.29 -17.68 -29.37
C ALA A 19 8.27 -18.24 -30.80
N VAL A 20 8.90 -19.41 -31.01
CA VAL A 20 8.93 -20.09 -32.32
C VAL A 20 7.59 -20.74 -32.67
N ALA A 21 6.89 -21.35 -31.71
CA ALA A 21 5.62 -22.04 -31.96
C ALA A 21 4.45 -21.06 -32.19
N PHE A 22 4.47 -19.89 -31.54
CA PHE A 22 3.35 -18.94 -31.59
C PHE A 22 3.65 -17.62 -32.32
N HIS A 23 4.83 -17.49 -32.98
CA HIS A 23 5.28 -16.24 -33.61
C HIS A 23 5.20 -15.05 -32.64
N PHE A 24 5.55 -15.27 -31.37
CA PHE A 24 5.48 -14.25 -30.32
C PHE A 24 6.67 -13.30 -30.46
N ASP A 25 6.42 -12.03 -30.78
CA ASP A 25 7.45 -11.00 -30.80
C ASP A 25 7.69 -10.51 -29.35
N PRO A 26 8.86 -10.78 -28.74
CA PRO A 26 9.11 -10.45 -27.33
C PRO A 26 9.13 -8.94 -27.06
N THR A 27 9.26 -8.12 -28.11
CA THR A 27 9.18 -6.65 -28.01
C THR A 27 7.74 -6.14 -27.89
N SER A 28 6.74 -6.97 -28.23
CA SER A 28 5.32 -6.61 -28.20
C SER A 28 4.64 -6.85 -26.85
N ILE A 29 5.29 -7.56 -25.92
CA ILE A 29 4.72 -7.92 -24.61
C ILE A 29 4.30 -6.70 -23.78
N PRO A 30 5.11 -5.61 -23.68
CA PRO A 30 4.70 -4.42 -22.92
C PRO A 30 3.53 -3.67 -23.60
N ALA A 31 3.53 -3.64 -24.94
CA ALA A 31 2.50 -2.98 -25.72
C ALA A 31 1.17 -3.73 -25.67
N ALA A 32 1.20 -5.06 -25.75
CA ALA A 32 0.04 -5.93 -25.59
C ALA A 32 -0.53 -5.85 -24.16
N PHE A 33 0.34 -5.72 -23.13
CA PHE A 33 -0.10 -5.56 -21.75
C PHE A 33 -0.83 -4.24 -21.51
N GLN A 34 -0.37 -3.13 -22.11
CA GLN A 34 -1.02 -1.83 -22.03
C GLN A 34 -2.33 -1.74 -22.83
N ALA A 35 -2.53 -2.61 -23.82
CA ALA A 35 -3.75 -2.67 -24.63
C ALA A 35 -4.93 -3.39 -23.93
N PHE A 36 -4.68 -4.10 -22.84
CA PHE A 36 -5.74 -4.77 -22.07
C PHE A 36 -6.51 -3.79 -21.17
N SER A 37 -7.79 -4.07 -20.93
CA SER A 37 -8.61 -3.29 -20.00
C SER A 37 -8.04 -3.34 -18.58
N PRO A 38 -8.27 -2.32 -17.72
CA PRO A 38 -7.68 -2.28 -16.38
C PRO A 38 -8.05 -3.50 -15.51
N THR A 39 -9.23 -4.09 -15.72
CA THR A 39 -9.63 -5.33 -15.07
C THR A 39 -8.87 -6.56 -15.59
N GLN A 40 -8.58 -6.63 -16.88
CA GLN A 40 -7.77 -7.70 -17.48
C GLN A 40 -6.29 -7.61 -17.10
N GLN A 41 -5.75 -6.40 -16.91
CA GLN A 41 -4.40 -6.21 -16.38
C GLN A 41 -4.25 -6.76 -14.97
N ILE A 42 -5.24 -6.54 -14.09
CA ILE A 42 -5.24 -7.09 -12.73
C ILE A 42 -5.29 -8.62 -12.76
N VAL A 43 -6.11 -9.21 -13.63
CA VAL A 43 -6.21 -10.68 -13.77
C VAL A 43 -4.90 -11.26 -14.30
N ALA A 44 -4.26 -10.63 -15.28
CA ALA A 44 -2.97 -11.07 -15.82
C ALA A 44 -1.85 -10.99 -14.76
N ILE A 45 -1.83 -9.94 -13.94
CA ILE A 45 -0.91 -9.82 -12.80
C ILE A 45 -1.17 -10.93 -11.78
N LEU A 46 -2.43 -11.21 -11.45
CA LEU A 46 -2.80 -12.27 -10.52
C LEU A 46 -2.35 -13.65 -11.01
N ILE A 47 -2.54 -13.96 -12.29
CA ILE A 47 -2.11 -15.22 -12.91
C ILE A 47 -0.58 -15.35 -12.87
N ALA A 48 0.15 -14.28 -13.18
CA ALA A 48 1.62 -14.28 -13.11
C ALA A 48 2.12 -14.50 -11.67
N LEU A 49 1.45 -13.91 -10.68
CA LEU A 49 1.79 -14.02 -9.26
C LEU A 49 1.51 -15.45 -8.74
N VAL A 50 0.41 -16.07 -9.15
CA VAL A 50 0.09 -17.48 -8.85
C VAL A 50 1.12 -18.42 -9.48
N ALA A 51 1.51 -18.19 -10.74
CA ALA A 51 2.54 -18.99 -11.39
C ALA A 51 3.90 -18.88 -10.66
N ALA A 52 4.29 -17.68 -10.26
CA ALA A 52 5.51 -17.46 -9.48
C ALA A 52 5.47 -18.14 -8.11
N ALA A 53 4.31 -18.11 -7.42
CA ALA A 53 4.12 -18.79 -6.14
C ALA A 53 4.20 -20.32 -6.26
N LEU A 54 3.64 -20.90 -7.32
CA LEU A 54 3.74 -22.33 -7.61
C LEU A 54 5.20 -22.75 -7.89
N ILE A 55 5.94 -21.93 -8.64
CA ILE A 55 7.37 -22.13 -8.88
C ILE A 55 8.17 -22.08 -7.57
N ALA A 56 7.92 -21.08 -6.73
CA ALA A 56 8.58 -20.97 -5.42
C ALA A 56 8.26 -22.17 -4.50
N SER A 57 7.01 -22.64 -4.51
CA SER A 57 6.57 -23.82 -3.73
C SER A 57 7.26 -25.10 -4.19
N THR A 58 7.35 -25.32 -5.50
CA THR A 58 8.05 -26.52 -6.04
C THR A 58 9.56 -26.47 -5.75
N LEU A 59 10.18 -25.29 -5.79
CA LEU A 59 11.58 -25.11 -5.41
C LEU A 59 11.80 -25.40 -3.91
N TYR A 60 10.88 -24.93 -3.06
CA TYR A 60 10.92 -25.17 -1.62
C TYR A 60 10.74 -26.67 -1.28
N GLN A 61 9.82 -27.36 -1.96
CA GLN A 61 9.64 -28.80 -1.78
C GLN A 61 10.86 -29.60 -2.25
N ALA A 62 11.46 -29.25 -3.39
CA ALA A 62 12.68 -29.89 -3.87
C ALA A 62 13.85 -29.69 -2.91
N TRP A 63 13.99 -28.50 -2.34
CA TRP A 63 15.02 -28.20 -1.34
C TRP A 63 14.80 -28.98 -0.03
N ARG A 64 13.56 -29.07 0.44
CA ARG A 64 13.20 -29.85 1.63
C ARG A 64 13.52 -31.34 1.47
N VAL A 65 13.17 -31.94 0.32
CA VAL A 65 13.45 -33.36 0.03
C VAL A 65 14.96 -33.61 -0.08
N ALA A 66 15.74 -32.67 -0.60
CA ALA A 66 17.19 -32.77 -0.61
C ALA A 66 17.80 -32.74 0.81
N GLY A 67 17.25 -31.92 1.71
CA GLY A 67 17.66 -31.89 3.12
C GLY A 67 17.33 -33.16 3.90
N GLU A 68 16.19 -33.80 3.61
CA GLU A 68 15.79 -35.08 4.21
C GLU A 68 16.63 -36.27 3.69
N ALA A 69 17.26 -36.16 2.51
CA ALA A 69 18.14 -37.20 1.95
C ALA A 69 19.54 -37.24 2.60
N GLU A 70 20.03 -36.13 3.15
CA GLU A 70 21.32 -36.07 3.85
C GLU A 70 21.26 -36.74 5.22
N SER A 71 20.15 -36.64 5.94
CA SER A 71 19.96 -37.31 7.23
C SER A 71 19.84 -38.84 7.09
N ALA A 72 19.27 -39.33 5.99
CA ALA A 72 19.22 -40.75 5.68
C ALA A 72 20.60 -41.36 5.34
N ARG A 73 21.48 -40.60 4.69
CA ARG A 73 22.85 -41.04 4.37
C ARG A 73 23.74 -41.14 5.61
N ALA A 74 23.61 -40.19 6.54
CA ALA A 74 24.34 -40.23 7.81
C ALA A 74 24.00 -41.47 8.66
N LEU A 75 22.75 -41.94 8.61
CA LEU A 75 22.32 -43.16 9.30
C LEU A 75 22.88 -44.44 8.65
N CYS A 76 23.01 -44.48 7.31
CA CYS A 76 23.60 -45.61 6.60
C CYS A 76 25.11 -45.75 6.86
N GLU A 77 25.86 -44.65 6.93
CA GLU A 77 27.30 -44.68 7.24
C GLU A 77 27.58 -45.16 8.68
N GLY A 78 26.71 -44.80 9.64
CA GLY A 78 26.80 -45.28 11.02
C GLY A 78 26.59 -46.80 11.19
N VAL A 79 25.75 -47.42 10.35
CA VAL A 79 25.50 -48.87 10.40
C VAL A 79 26.64 -49.67 9.76
N VAL A 80 27.30 -49.11 8.74
CA VAL A 80 28.45 -49.74 8.07
C VAL A 80 29.69 -49.73 8.98
N SER A 81 29.92 -48.65 9.74
CA SER A 81 31.05 -48.59 10.68
C SER A 81 30.89 -49.54 11.87
N ALA A 82 29.66 -49.74 12.37
CA ALA A 82 29.36 -50.68 13.45
C ALA A 82 29.59 -52.16 13.05
N LYS A 83 29.35 -52.52 11.78
CA LYS A 83 29.64 -53.87 11.27
C LYS A 83 31.15 -54.14 11.12
N GLY A 84 31.94 -53.11 10.80
CA GLY A 84 33.41 -53.22 10.74
C GLY A 84 34.05 -53.50 12.10
N ALA A 85 33.55 -52.86 13.17
CA ALA A 85 34.05 -53.06 14.53
C ALA A 85 33.80 -54.48 15.08
N LEU A 86 32.69 -55.13 14.68
CA LEU A 86 32.36 -56.49 15.10
C LEU A 86 33.27 -57.57 14.47
N ALA A 87 33.77 -57.33 13.25
CA ALA A 87 34.68 -58.25 12.56
C ALA A 87 36.09 -58.26 13.18
N ALA A 88 36.56 -57.10 13.67
CA ALA A 88 37.85 -56.98 14.35
C ALA A 88 37.87 -57.71 15.71
N ALA A 89 36.74 -57.72 16.43
CA ALA A 89 36.60 -58.44 17.71
C ALA A 89 36.59 -59.97 17.55
N LYS A 90 36.25 -60.49 16.35
CA LYS A 90 36.23 -61.95 16.08
C LYS A 90 37.61 -62.51 15.72
N ALA A 91 38.55 -61.67 15.27
CA ALA A 91 39.91 -62.09 14.94
C ALA A 91 40.77 -62.36 16.20
N SER A 92 40.60 -61.57 17.27
CA SER A 92 41.38 -61.72 18.51
C SER A 92 41.05 -62.97 19.33
N GLN A 93 39.93 -63.64 19.06
CA GLN A 93 39.53 -64.89 19.72
C GLN A 93 40.22 -66.12 19.12
N LYS A 94 40.68 -66.05 17.87
CA LYS A 94 41.34 -67.16 17.17
C LYS A 94 42.80 -67.36 17.59
N ASP A 95 43.47 -66.27 17.99
CA ASP A 95 44.87 -66.31 18.40
C ASP A 95 45.07 -66.89 19.82
N PHE A 96 44.01 -66.94 20.62
CA PHE A 96 44.03 -67.51 21.97
C PHE A 96 44.00 -69.06 21.96
N ASP A 97 43.31 -69.68 20.99
CA ASP A 97 43.19 -71.14 20.87
C ASP A 97 44.47 -71.81 20.35
N ALA A 98 45.28 -71.12 19.56
CA ALA A 98 46.53 -71.66 19.00
C ALA A 98 47.65 -71.82 20.06
N ALA A 99 47.64 -71.01 21.12
CA ALA A 99 48.62 -71.10 22.21
C ALA A 99 48.39 -72.30 23.14
N VAL A 100 47.17 -72.85 23.18
CA VAL A 100 46.81 -73.97 24.06
C VAL A 100 47.25 -75.33 23.48
N SER A 101 47.38 -75.48 22.16
CA SER A 101 47.75 -76.77 21.53
C SER A 101 49.26 -77.09 21.60
N HIS A 102 50.11 -76.08 21.79
CA HIS A 102 51.57 -76.27 21.82
C HIS A 102 52.11 -76.78 23.17
N LEU A 103 51.30 -76.80 24.22
CA LEU A 103 51.70 -77.27 25.56
C LEU A 103 51.46 -78.77 25.80
N SER A 104 50.89 -79.52 24.84
CA SER A 104 50.47 -80.92 25.08
C SER A 104 51.28 -82.02 24.36
N THR A 105 52.50 -81.77 23.84
CA THR A 105 53.14 -82.72 22.88
C THR A 105 54.67 -82.95 22.98
N SER A 106 55.25 -83.36 24.13
CA SER A 106 56.62 -83.94 24.17
C SER A 106 56.90 -84.90 25.37
N ASP A 107 57.58 -86.06 25.14
CA ASP A 107 57.78 -87.21 26.09
C ASP A 107 59.21 -87.92 26.01
N PRO A 108 59.68 -88.73 27.01
CA PRO A 108 61.11 -89.13 27.28
C PRO A 108 61.52 -90.65 27.20
N GLU A 109 62.32 -91.10 26.20
CA GLU A 109 62.80 -92.52 26.08
C GLU A 109 64.32 -92.77 25.85
N ASP A 110 65.17 -91.75 25.66
CA ASP A 110 66.59 -91.94 25.26
C ASP A 110 67.57 -92.43 26.37
N ALA A 111 67.11 -92.78 27.58
CA ALA A 111 68.00 -93.02 28.73
C ALA A 111 68.47 -94.48 28.96
N PHE A 112 67.85 -95.50 28.35
CA PHE A 112 68.01 -96.90 28.82
C PHE A 112 69.11 -97.76 28.17
N SER A 113 69.69 -97.41 27.02
CA SER A 113 70.55 -98.35 26.24
C SER A 113 72.03 -98.42 26.65
N SER A 114 72.53 -97.53 27.52
CA SER A 114 73.97 -97.38 27.82
C SER A 114 74.53 -98.34 28.87
N ILE A 115 73.69 -98.98 29.70
CA ILE A 115 74.11 -99.79 30.86
C ILE A 115 74.64 -101.19 30.47
N HIS A 116 74.21 -101.77 29.34
CA HIS A 116 74.46 -103.19 29.06
C HIS A 116 75.89 -103.51 28.58
N LYS A 117 76.63 -102.50 28.11
CA LYS A 117 77.95 -102.64 27.48
C LYS A 117 79.10 -102.85 28.48
N GLN A 118 78.93 -102.54 29.77
CA GLN A 118 80.00 -102.55 30.77
C GLN A 118 80.32 -103.94 31.38
N LEU A 119 79.53 -104.98 31.10
CA LEU A 119 79.67 -106.27 31.80
C LEU A 119 80.75 -107.20 31.17
N SER A 120 80.94 -107.18 29.85
CA SER A 120 81.79 -108.17 29.16
C SER A 120 83.29 -107.88 29.20
N GLU A 121 83.71 -106.65 29.53
CA GLU A 121 85.13 -106.29 29.68
C GLU A 121 85.79 -106.88 30.94
N SER A 122 85.02 -107.50 31.83
CA SER A 122 85.51 -107.99 33.14
C SER A 122 86.12 -109.40 33.11
N GLU A 123 85.73 -110.28 32.18
CA GLU A 123 86.21 -111.67 32.14
C GLU A 123 87.65 -111.83 31.58
N ALA A 124 88.15 -110.83 30.85
CA ALA A 124 89.50 -110.80 30.31
C ALA A 124 90.63 -110.64 31.37
N ARG A 125 90.30 -110.50 32.66
CA ARG A 125 91.28 -110.19 33.74
C ARG A 125 91.65 -111.35 34.66
N LEU A 126 91.17 -112.58 34.41
CA LEU A 126 91.43 -113.73 35.29
C LEU A 126 92.48 -114.74 34.76
N ALA A 127 93.75 -114.37 34.89
CA ALA A 127 94.90 -115.27 35.17
C ALA A 127 95.65 -115.92 33.98
N LEU A 128 96.90 -115.57 33.64
CA LEU A 128 97.91 -114.71 34.29
C LEU A 128 98.20 -115.04 35.77
N GLN A 129 98.25 -116.32 36.16
CA GLN A 129 98.77 -116.77 37.46
C GLN A 129 99.16 -118.27 37.52
N ARG A 130 100.18 -118.70 36.76
CA ARG A 130 101.06 -119.85 37.15
C ARG A 130 102.26 -120.00 36.21
N GLY A 131 103.41 -119.48 36.65
CA GLY A 131 104.72 -119.72 36.07
C GLY A 131 105.71 -120.20 37.13
N ARG A 132 106.56 -121.14 36.70
CA ARG A 132 107.89 -121.54 37.21
C ARG A 132 108.04 -122.26 38.57
N ASN A 133 108.46 -123.52 38.39
CA ASN A 133 109.41 -124.33 39.17
C ASN A 133 108.92 -125.31 40.24
N GLU A 134 109.43 -126.53 40.05
CA GLU A 134 109.56 -127.71 40.91
C GLU A 134 108.28 -128.56 41.11
N ALA A 135 108.15 -129.65 40.36
CA ALA A 135 108.85 -130.94 40.55
C ALA A 135 108.30 -131.74 41.72
N THR A 136 106.98 -131.91 41.74
CA THR A 136 106.30 -133.18 42.01
C THR A 136 104.83 -132.92 41.71
N ASP A 137 104.13 -133.95 41.27
CA ASP A 137 102.69 -133.91 41.01
C ASP A 137 102.17 -133.32 39.68
N MET A 138 102.95 -133.51 38.61
CA MET A 138 102.49 -133.36 37.22
C MET A 138 101.48 -134.44 36.80
N LYS A 139 101.27 -135.51 37.60
CA LYS A 139 100.36 -136.61 37.23
C LYS A 139 98.90 -136.28 37.53
N GLU A 140 98.59 -135.71 38.70
CA GLU A 140 97.22 -135.32 39.03
C GLU A 140 96.69 -134.20 38.11
N ARG A 141 97.55 -133.24 37.74
CA ARG A 141 97.21 -132.19 36.77
C ARG A 141 97.07 -132.67 35.33
N LEU A 142 97.76 -133.72 34.92
CA LEU A 142 97.60 -134.23 33.55
C LEU A 142 96.22 -134.90 33.38
N GLU A 143 95.70 -135.54 34.43
CA GLU A 143 94.34 -136.09 34.43
C GLU A 143 93.28 -134.99 34.54
N GLU A 144 93.49 -133.95 35.35
CA GLU A 144 92.58 -132.79 35.43
C GLU A 144 92.57 -131.96 34.13
N VAL A 145 93.74 -131.72 33.50
CA VAL A 145 93.84 -131.03 32.20
C VAL A 145 93.24 -131.88 31.09
N ARG A 146 93.37 -133.22 31.12
CA ARG A 146 92.64 -134.09 30.17
C ARG A 146 91.13 -134.01 30.37
N ARG A 147 90.63 -133.99 31.61
CA ARG A 147 89.19 -133.80 31.87
C ARG A 147 88.70 -132.42 31.43
N ARG A 148 89.46 -131.35 31.70
CA ARG A 148 89.13 -129.99 31.22
C ARG A 148 89.21 -129.85 29.71
N GLN A 149 90.20 -130.46 29.05
CA GLN A 149 90.27 -130.46 27.58
C GLN A 149 89.16 -131.31 26.94
N GLN A 150 88.71 -132.38 27.61
CA GLN A 150 87.55 -133.15 27.14
C GLN A 150 86.24 -132.38 27.35
N ALA A 151 86.04 -131.73 28.51
CA ALA A 151 84.87 -130.90 28.77
C ALA A 151 84.81 -129.65 27.87
N LEU A 152 85.95 -129.01 27.60
CA LEU A 152 86.04 -127.92 26.61
C LEU A 152 85.81 -128.42 25.19
N ARG A 153 86.26 -129.62 24.83
CA ARG A 153 85.94 -130.22 23.52
C ARG A 153 84.46 -130.54 23.38
N GLU A 154 83.80 -131.01 24.44
CA GLU A 154 82.35 -131.21 24.46
C GLU A 154 81.61 -129.88 24.38
N GLN A 155 81.97 -128.86 25.16
CA GLN A 155 81.33 -127.54 25.07
C GLN A 155 81.59 -126.85 23.73
N ILE A 156 82.78 -126.96 23.14
CA ILE A 156 83.07 -126.44 21.80
C ILE A 156 82.34 -127.27 20.75
N GLY A 157 82.19 -128.59 20.94
CA GLY A 157 81.36 -129.45 20.10
C GLY A 157 79.90 -129.03 20.14
N GLU A 158 79.36 -128.77 21.33
CA GLU A 158 77.97 -128.34 21.54
C GLU A 158 77.73 -126.93 20.99
N VAL A 159 78.68 -126.00 21.15
CA VAL A 159 78.61 -124.64 20.57
C VAL A 159 78.78 -124.68 19.06
N ALA A 160 79.64 -125.56 18.52
CA ALA A 160 79.78 -125.76 17.08
C ALA A 160 78.51 -126.40 16.48
N GLU A 161 77.87 -127.32 17.19
CA GLU A 161 76.56 -127.86 16.79
C GLU A 161 75.47 -126.79 16.87
N ARG A 162 75.39 -126.00 17.94
CA ARG A 162 74.44 -124.88 18.03
C ARG A 162 74.68 -123.85 16.92
N ARG A 163 75.93 -123.53 16.61
CA ARG A 163 76.27 -122.64 15.48
C ARG A 163 75.87 -123.26 14.14
N ARG A 164 76.08 -124.57 13.95
CA ARG A 164 75.63 -125.31 12.77
C ARG A 164 74.10 -125.30 12.63
N THR A 165 73.35 -125.26 13.73
CA THR A 165 71.88 -125.15 13.69
C THR A 165 71.37 -123.73 13.45
N ILE A 166 72.14 -122.70 13.77
CA ILE A 166 71.72 -121.29 13.67
C ILE A 166 72.14 -120.65 12.33
N GLU A 167 73.25 -121.07 11.73
CA GLU A 167 73.69 -120.59 10.40
C GLU A 167 72.59 -120.61 9.31
N PRO A 168 71.77 -121.68 9.15
CA PRO A 168 70.70 -121.66 8.16
C PRO A 168 69.61 -120.62 8.45
N VAL A 169 69.38 -120.26 9.72
CA VAL A 169 68.40 -119.23 10.09
C VAL A 169 68.90 -117.84 9.68
N PHE A 170 70.20 -117.57 9.81
CA PHE A 170 70.78 -116.29 9.37
C PHE A 170 70.76 -116.14 7.85
N GLU A 171 71.04 -117.21 7.10
CA GLU A 171 70.90 -117.16 5.63
C GLU A 171 69.43 -117.03 5.22
N GLU A 172 68.49 -117.70 5.90
CA GLU A 172 67.06 -117.50 5.64
C GLU A 172 66.61 -116.06 5.95
N LEU A 173 67.09 -115.46 7.05
CA LEU A 173 66.76 -114.08 7.41
C LEU A 173 67.30 -113.08 6.38
N LYS A 174 68.52 -113.32 5.89
CA LYS A 174 69.17 -112.51 4.87
C LYS A 174 68.46 -112.62 3.52
N ASP A 175 67.99 -113.82 3.18
CA ASP A 175 67.19 -114.03 1.98
C ASP A 175 65.79 -113.41 2.10
N ARG A 176 65.14 -113.48 3.28
CA ARG A 176 63.89 -112.73 3.54
C ARG A 176 64.09 -111.22 3.47
N GLN A 177 65.20 -110.70 3.98
CA GLN A 177 65.51 -109.28 3.88
C GLN A 177 65.72 -108.86 2.42
N ARG A 178 66.42 -109.68 1.61
CA ARG A 178 66.55 -109.45 0.16
C ARG A 178 65.22 -109.59 -0.58
N GLN A 179 64.33 -110.47 -0.13
CA GLN A 179 63.01 -110.64 -0.71
C GLN A 179 62.12 -109.44 -0.39
N LEU A 180 62.17 -108.93 0.85
CA LEU A 180 61.49 -107.72 1.26
C LEU A 180 61.99 -106.49 0.50
N ALA A 181 63.31 -106.32 0.39
CA ALA A 181 63.89 -105.22 -0.39
C ALA A 181 63.45 -105.27 -1.86
N ARG A 182 63.44 -106.47 -2.48
CA ARG A 182 62.93 -106.66 -3.85
C ARG A 182 61.43 -106.41 -3.96
N SER A 183 60.64 -106.78 -2.96
CA SER A 183 59.20 -106.48 -2.96
C SER A 183 58.91 -104.99 -2.75
N LEU A 184 59.72 -104.29 -1.96
CA LEU A 184 59.60 -102.86 -1.74
C LEU A 184 59.96 -102.09 -3.01
N ASP A 185 61.06 -102.46 -3.66
CA ASP A 185 61.51 -101.88 -4.93
C ASP A 185 60.47 -102.11 -6.05
N LYS A 186 59.84 -103.29 -6.06
CA LYS A 186 58.74 -103.61 -6.98
C LYS A 186 57.43 -102.86 -6.67
N ILE A 187 57.20 -102.47 -5.42
CA ILE A 187 56.03 -101.64 -5.05
C ILE A 187 56.31 -100.16 -5.34
N GLU A 188 57.55 -99.71 -5.17
CA GLU A 188 57.98 -98.34 -5.46
C GLU A 188 58.07 -98.08 -6.97
N THR A 189 58.42 -99.12 -7.73
CA THR A 189 58.59 -99.10 -9.19
C THR A 189 57.71 -100.19 -9.79
N ASP A 190 56.49 -99.83 -10.19
CA ASP A 190 55.61 -100.76 -10.93
C ASP A 190 56.24 -101.14 -12.28
N ASP A 191 55.76 -102.21 -12.93
CA ASP A 191 56.33 -102.79 -14.17
C ASP A 191 56.44 -101.77 -15.35
N ASN A 192 55.84 -100.58 -15.22
CA ASN A 192 55.89 -99.44 -16.13
C ASN A 192 56.86 -98.30 -15.73
N ASN A 193 57.68 -98.48 -14.69
CA ASN A 193 58.65 -97.50 -14.18
C ASN A 193 58.04 -96.18 -13.65
N ASN A 194 56.75 -96.21 -13.27
CA ASN A 194 56.07 -95.09 -12.63
C ASN A 194 56.20 -95.19 -11.11
N ASN A 195 56.63 -94.11 -10.46
CA ASN A 195 56.66 -94.01 -9.00
C ASN A 195 55.23 -93.88 -8.46
N PHE A 196 54.91 -94.55 -7.34
CA PHE A 196 53.61 -94.46 -6.65
C PHE A 196 53.16 -93.01 -6.38
N ILE A 197 54.11 -92.11 -6.14
CA ILE A 197 53.85 -90.68 -5.95
C ILE A 197 53.27 -90.05 -7.22
N ASP A 198 53.71 -90.47 -8.39
CA ASP A 198 53.23 -89.92 -9.66
C ASP A 198 51.84 -90.47 -10.02
N LEU A 199 51.54 -91.71 -9.65
CA LEU A 199 50.18 -92.28 -9.74
C LEU A 199 49.19 -91.53 -8.81
N LEU A 200 49.60 -91.18 -7.59
CA LEU A 200 48.78 -90.37 -6.68
C LEU A 200 48.54 -88.97 -7.24
N LYS A 201 49.58 -88.31 -7.77
CA LYS A 201 49.43 -87.01 -8.43
C LYS A 201 48.51 -87.11 -9.65
N GLU A 202 48.63 -88.16 -10.45
CA GLU A 202 47.78 -88.37 -11.62
C GLU A 202 46.32 -88.61 -11.20
N PHE A 203 46.11 -89.37 -10.11
CA PHE A 203 44.79 -89.58 -9.52
C PHE A 203 44.19 -88.26 -9.00
N ASP A 204 44.95 -87.42 -8.29
CA ASP A 204 44.50 -86.11 -7.83
C ASP A 204 44.18 -85.16 -9.01
N ILE A 205 45.06 -85.15 -10.03
CA ILE A 205 44.87 -84.39 -11.27
C ILE A 205 43.59 -84.85 -12.01
N LYS A 206 43.25 -86.14 -11.96
CA LYS A 206 42.03 -86.67 -12.58
C LYS A 206 40.78 -86.45 -11.72
N THR A 207 40.90 -86.47 -10.40
CA THR A 207 39.78 -86.35 -9.47
C THR A 207 39.29 -84.91 -9.35
N GLY A 208 40.20 -83.93 -9.38
CA GLY A 208 39.86 -82.50 -9.32
C GLY A 208 38.84 -82.06 -10.39
N PRO A 209 39.08 -82.31 -11.70
CA PRO A 209 38.13 -81.99 -12.77
C PRO A 209 36.79 -82.70 -12.64
N ILE A 210 36.77 -83.96 -12.16
CA ILE A 210 35.54 -84.72 -11.93
C ILE A 210 34.72 -84.08 -10.82
N GLN A 211 35.37 -83.65 -9.74
CA GLN A 211 34.72 -83.00 -8.62
C GLN A 211 34.18 -81.60 -8.98
N LEU A 212 34.94 -80.82 -9.76
CA LEU A 212 34.46 -79.55 -10.32
C LEU A 212 33.24 -79.76 -11.24
N ARG A 213 33.26 -80.79 -12.08
CA ARG A 213 32.12 -81.13 -12.95
C ARG A 213 30.90 -81.58 -12.13
N HIS A 214 31.12 -82.33 -11.05
CA HIS A 214 30.04 -82.73 -10.15
C HIS A 214 29.41 -81.53 -9.46
N GLN A 215 30.23 -80.60 -8.96
CA GLN A 215 29.76 -79.36 -8.36
C GLN A 215 28.99 -78.49 -9.36
N ALA A 216 29.51 -78.33 -10.58
CA ALA A 216 28.82 -77.61 -11.64
C ALA A 216 27.48 -78.25 -12.03
N LEU A 217 27.39 -79.59 -12.03
CA LEU A 217 26.13 -80.31 -12.23
C LEU A 217 25.15 -80.07 -11.08
N GLN A 218 25.64 -80.10 -9.84
CA GLN A 218 24.82 -79.83 -8.66
C GLN A 218 24.26 -78.41 -8.68
N ASP A 219 25.07 -77.42 -9.05
CA ASP A 219 24.65 -76.03 -9.23
C ASP A 219 23.63 -75.89 -10.37
N ALA A 220 23.84 -76.59 -11.49
CA ALA A 220 22.89 -76.61 -12.60
C ALA A 220 21.54 -77.23 -12.21
N PHE A 221 21.54 -78.30 -11.40
CA PHE A 221 20.31 -78.89 -10.85
C PHE A 221 19.59 -77.93 -9.92
N ALA A 222 20.31 -77.23 -9.03
CA ALA A 222 19.73 -76.23 -8.16
C ALA A 222 19.08 -75.07 -8.96
N LEU A 223 19.74 -74.62 -10.04
CA LEU A 223 19.17 -73.63 -10.94
C LEU A 223 17.93 -74.15 -11.67
N LEU A 224 17.94 -75.39 -12.15
CA LEU A 224 16.77 -76.02 -12.78
C LEU A 224 15.57 -76.12 -11.82
N THR A 225 15.81 -76.49 -10.55
CA THR A 225 14.74 -76.53 -9.55
C THR A 225 14.17 -75.14 -9.30
N ARG A 226 15.03 -74.12 -9.17
CA ARG A 226 14.59 -72.73 -9.00
C ARG A 226 13.82 -72.20 -10.21
N LEU A 227 14.26 -72.52 -11.42
CA LEU A 227 13.54 -72.15 -12.65
C LEU A 227 12.18 -72.86 -12.73
N LYS A 228 12.11 -74.14 -12.35
CA LYS A 228 10.84 -74.89 -12.28
C LYS A 228 9.87 -74.27 -11.28
N GLU A 229 10.34 -73.87 -10.10
CA GLU A 229 9.52 -73.15 -9.10
C GLU A 229 9.06 -71.78 -9.62
N GLY A 230 9.95 -71.05 -10.31
CA GLY A 230 9.61 -69.79 -10.96
C GLY A 230 8.52 -69.94 -12.04
N ILE A 231 8.59 -71.01 -12.85
CA ILE A 231 7.56 -71.33 -13.85
C ILE A 231 6.24 -71.71 -13.17
N ALA A 232 6.27 -72.51 -12.10
CA ALA A 232 5.06 -72.87 -11.37
C ALA A 232 4.39 -71.63 -10.73
N THR A 233 5.19 -70.69 -10.23
CA THR A 233 4.72 -69.44 -9.65
C THR A 233 4.05 -68.56 -10.71
N SER A 234 4.73 -68.32 -11.83
CA SER A 234 4.19 -67.50 -12.92
C SER A 234 2.95 -68.14 -13.56
N GLN A 235 2.90 -69.47 -13.67
CA GLN A 235 1.71 -70.18 -14.13
C GLN A 235 0.54 -70.01 -13.15
N GLY A 236 0.79 -70.03 -11.83
CA GLY A 236 -0.22 -69.73 -10.82
C GLY A 236 -0.78 -68.30 -10.93
N GLU A 237 0.07 -67.32 -11.22
CA GLU A 237 -0.34 -65.93 -11.46
C GLU A 237 -1.15 -65.77 -12.75
N LEU A 238 -0.72 -66.43 -13.85
CA LEU A 238 -1.47 -66.44 -15.11
C LEU A 238 -2.85 -67.07 -14.96
N VAL A 239 -2.96 -68.16 -14.19
CA VAL A 239 -4.26 -68.80 -13.89
C VAL A 239 -5.15 -67.86 -13.08
N ARG A 240 -4.60 -67.11 -12.11
CA ARG A 240 -5.36 -66.10 -11.36
C ARG A 240 -5.81 -64.94 -12.25
N LEU A 241 -4.96 -64.47 -13.16
CA LEU A 241 -5.30 -63.40 -14.10
C LEU A 241 -6.31 -63.83 -15.18
N GLN A 242 -6.31 -65.12 -15.53
CA GLN A 242 -7.29 -65.75 -16.43
C GLN A 242 -8.54 -66.28 -15.71
N ALA A 243 -8.57 -66.22 -14.37
CA ALA A 243 -9.69 -66.74 -13.61
C ALA A 243 -10.99 -66.02 -14.01
N PRO A 244 -12.08 -66.75 -14.27
CA PRO A 244 -13.31 -66.17 -14.82
C PRO A 244 -14.06 -65.24 -13.85
N ALA A 245 -13.73 -65.25 -12.55
CA ALA A 245 -14.43 -64.47 -11.53
C ALA A 245 -13.65 -63.24 -11.02
N THR A 246 -12.32 -63.25 -11.11
CA THR A 246 -11.43 -62.19 -10.58
C THR A 246 -10.34 -61.78 -11.57
N GLY A 247 -10.37 -62.33 -12.78
CA GLY A 247 -9.40 -62.05 -13.81
C GLY A 247 -9.62 -60.73 -14.52
N VAL A 248 -8.79 -60.48 -15.53
CA VAL A 248 -8.79 -59.23 -16.29
C VAL A 248 -10.13 -59.00 -17.02
N LYS A 249 -10.83 -60.07 -17.43
CA LYS A 249 -12.12 -59.97 -18.13
C LYS A 249 -13.24 -59.42 -17.25
N THR A 250 -13.29 -59.82 -15.99
CA THR A 250 -14.28 -59.30 -15.02
C THR A 250 -13.98 -57.86 -14.67
N LEU A 251 -12.71 -57.53 -14.43
CA LEU A 251 -12.31 -56.14 -14.20
C LEU A 251 -12.61 -55.24 -15.40
N LEU A 252 -12.41 -55.75 -16.62
CA LEU A 252 -12.77 -55.02 -17.85
C LEU A 252 -14.29 -54.80 -17.95
N ALA A 253 -15.09 -55.80 -17.59
CA ALA A 253 -16.55 -55.67 -17.56
C ALA A 253 -16.99 -54.65 -16.50
N ASP A 254 -16.40 -54.68 -15.30
CA ASP A 254 -16.69 -53.72 -14.22
C ASP A 254 -16.32 -52.28 -14.64
N VAL A 255 -15.17 -52.11 -15.30
CA VAL A 255 -14.75 -50.81 -15.84
C VAL A 255 -15.68 -50.34 -16.95
N GLN A 256 -16.17 -51.23 -17.81
CA GLN A 256 -17.17 -50.88 -18.83
C GLN A 256 -18.49 -50.43 -18.18
N VAL A 257 -18.97 -51.14 -17.17
CA VAL A 257 -20.18 -50.75 -16.43
C VAL A 257 -20.00 -49.40 -15.75
N ALA A 258 -18.86 -49.16 -15.09
CA ALA A 258 -18.56 -47.87 -14.47
C ALA A 258 -18.49 -46.74 -15.51
N ARG A 259 -17.88 -46.99 -16.68
CA ARG A 259 -17.86 -46.04 -17.80
C ARG A 259 -19.28 -45.72 -18.26
N ASP A 260 -20.12 -46.73 -18.47
CA ASP A 260 -21.50 -46.52 -18.93
C ASP A 260 -22.35 -45.76 -17.90
N GLN A 261 -22.11 -46.00 -16.61
CA GLN A 261 -22.71 -45.20 -15.53
C GLN A 261 -22.26 -43.74 -15.55
N LEU A 262 -20.97 -43.48 -15.77
CA LEU A 262 -20.43 -42.13 -15.90
C LEU A 262 -20.99 -41.41 -17.12
N VAL A 263 -21.10 -42.09 -18.27
CA VAL A 263 -21.72 -41.54 -19.48
C VAL A 263 -23.17 -41.15 -19.20
N LYS A 264 -23.96 -42.02 -18.56
CA LYS A 264 -25.34 -41.71 -18.16
C LYS A 264 -25.42 -40.55 -17.17
N ALA A 265 -24.48 -40.45 -16.23
CA ALA A 265 -24.42 -39.34 -15.28
C ALA A 265 -24.09 -38.01 -16.00
N ILE A 266 -23.19 -38.03 -16.99
CA ILE A 266 -22.88 -36.86 -17.82
C ILE A 266 -24.10 -36.47 -18.66
N GLU A 267 -24.76 -37.42 -19.32
CA GLU A 267 -26.00 -37.18 -20.06
C GLU A 267 -27.10 -36.61 -19.16
N GLY A 268 -27.25 -37.10 -17.92
CA GLY A 268 -28.19 -36.56 -16.93
C GLY A 268 -27.79 -35.21 -16.32
N LEU A 269 -26.53 -34.79 -16.44
CA LEU A 269 -26.08 -33.43 -16.11
C LEU A 269 -26.29 -32.48 -17.28
N GLU A 270 -26.14 -32.96 -18.51
CA GLU A 270 -26.46 -32.21 -19.73
C GLU A 270 -27.97 -32.03 -19.89
N THR A 271 -28.76 -33.03 -19.48
CA THR A 271 -30.22 -33.03 -19.55
C THR A 271 -30.81 -33.04 -18.14
N THR A 272 -31.28 -31.87 -17.69
CA THR A 272 -31.94 -31.74 -16.38
C THR A 272 -33.27 -32.51 -16.35
N ALA A 273 -33.85 -32.73 -15.16
CA ALA A 273 -35.14 -33.42 -14.98
C ALA A 273 -36.33 -32.85 -15.79
N GLU A 274 -36.21 -31.62 -16.29
CA GLU A 274 -37.20 -30.94 -17.14
C GLU A 274 -36.96 -31.16 -18.65
N GLY A 275 -35.94 -31.92 -19.04
CA GLY A 275 -35.57 -32.19 -20.43
C GLY A 275 -34.85 -31.03 -21.13
N GLU A 276 -34.62 -29.92 -20.44
CA GLU A 276 -33.85 -28.80 -20.96
C GLU A 276 -32.34 -29.07 -20.91
N ALA A 277 -31.70 -28.91 -22.07
CA ALA A 277 -30.25 -28.97 -22.19
C ALA A 277 -29.60 -27.82 -21.40
N LEU A 278 -28.49 -28.11 -20.71
CA LEU A 278 -27.71 -27.10 -19.97
C LEU A 278 -27.36 -25.88 -20.84
N SER A 279 -27.11 -26.10 -22.14
CA SER A 279 -26.84 -25.06 -23.12
C SER A 279 -28.01 -24.08 -23.31
N ALA A 280 -29.25 -24.58 -23.31
CA ALA A 280 -30.44 -23.75 -23.41
C ALA A 280 -30.58 -22.86 -22.16
N ARG A 281 -30.35 -23.42 -20.97
CA ARG A 281 -30.37 -22.67 -19.71
C ARG A 281 -29.27 -21.61 -19.65
N VAL A 282 -28.04 -21.95 -20.05
CA VAL A 282 -26.95 -20.96 -20.18
C VAL A 282 -27.34 -19.86 -21.17
N GLY A 283 -28.00 -20.20 -22.27
CA GLY A 283 -28.55 -19.23 -23.22
C GLY A 283 -29.61 -18.31 -22.59
N THR A 284 -30.55 -18.85 -21.81
CA THR A 284 -31.55 -18.05 -21.08
C THR A 284 -30.94 -17.18 -19.98
N LEU A 285 -29.89 -17.66 -19.32
CA LEU A 285 -29.17 -16.89 -18.31
C LEU A 285 -28.39 -15.75 -18.97
N ASP A 286 -27.77 -16.00 -20.12
CA ASP A 286 -27.02 -14.98 -20.86
C ASP A 286 -27.96 -13.93 -21.48
N SER A 287 -29.13 -14.33 -21.98
CA SER A 287 -30.16 -13.38 -22.42
C SER A 287 -30.73 -12.57 -21.24
N GLY A 288 -31.01 -13.22 -20.11
CA GLY A 288 -31.43 -12.55 -18.88
C GLY A 288 -30.38 -11.58 -18.33
N LYS A 289 -29.10 -11.94 -18.41
CA LYS A 289 -27.97 -11.07 -18.05
C LYS A 289 -27.94 -9.82 -18.94
N ARG A 290 -28.08 -9.97 -20.26
CA ARG A 290 -28.12 -8.83 -21.19
C ARG A 290 -29.31 -7.90 -20.92
N ASP A 291 -30.49 -8.46 -20.64
CA ASP A 291 -31.66 -7.64 -20.27
C ASP A 291 -31.42 -6.87 -18.95
N ALA A 292 -30.83 -7.52 -17.94
CA ALA A 292 -30.47 -6.87 -16.69
C ALA A 292 -29.44 -5.74 -16.90
N GLU A 293 -28.40 -5.95 -17.70
CA GLU A 293 -27.42 -4.93 -18.08
C GLU A 293 -28.10 -3.75 -18.79
N GLN A 294 -29.04 -4.01 -19.69
CA GLN A 294 -29.80 -2.95 -20.36
C GLN A 294 -30.69 -2.16 -19.38
N ARG A 295 -31.32 -2.83 -18.41
CA ARG A 295 -32.11 -2.18 -17.36
C ARG A 295 -31.24 -1.32 -16.44
N ILE A 296 -30.04 -1.78 -16.11
CA ILE A 296 -29.06 -1.02 -15.33
C ILE A 296 -28.63 0.24 -16.10
N ALA A 297 -28.31 0.13 -17.39
CA ALA A 297 -27.95 1.29 -18.21
C ALA A 297 -29.09 2.34 -18.27
N ARG A 298 -30.36 1.90 -18.35
CA ARG A 298 -31.52 2.80 -18.25
C ARG A 298 -31.63 3.47 -16.89
N LEU A 299 -31.34 2.74 -15.81
CA LEU A 299 -31.31 3.32 -14.45
C LEU A 299 -30.19 4.34 -14.30
N GLU A 300 -28.99 4.06 -14.79
CA GLU A 300 -27.87 5.01 -14.82
C GLU A 300 -28.24 6.30 -15.57
N GLN A 301 -28.91 6.18 -16.72
CA GLN A 301 -29.44 7.34 -17.43
C GLN A 301 -30.47 8.12 -16.59
N SER A 302 -31.36 7.42 -15.87
CA SER A 302 -32.33 8.09 -14.98
C SER A 302 -31.66 8.81 -13.81
N PHE A 303 -30.57 8.25 -13.26
CA PHE A 303 -29.76 8.92 -12.24
C PHE A 303 -29.07 10.17 -12.78
N ALA A 304 -28.52 10.10 -14.00
CA ALA A 304 -27.93 11.27 -14.64
C ALA A 304 -28.94 12.41 -14.84
N VAL A 305 -30.19 12.09 -15.17
CA VAL A 305 -31.29 13.06 -15.25
C VAL A 305 -31.63 13.63 -13.86
N LEU A 306 -31.72 12.78 -12.83
CA LEU A 306 -31.97 13.24 -11.46
C LEU A 306 -30.86 14.16 -10.95
N ASP A 307 -29.60 13.88 -11.27
CA ASP A 307 -28.47 14.73 -10.92
C ASP A 307 -28.48 16.07 -11.68
N ALA A 308 -28.96 16.08 -12.93
CA ALA A 308 -29.21 17.32 -13.66
C ALA A 308 -30.32 18.14 -12.99
N VAL A 309 -31.47 17.53 -12.68
CA VAL A 309 -32.57 18.20 -11.98
C VAL A 309 -32.14 18.74 -10.61
N ARG A 310 -31.30 18.00 -9.88
CA ARG A 310 -30.77 18.44 -8.59
C ARG A 310 -29.86 19.67 -8.73
N ARG A 311 -29.04 19.72 -9.79
CA ARG A 311 -28.25 20.92 -10.13
C ARG A 311 -29.14 22.09 -10.50
N ASP A 312 -30.14 21.88 -11.33
CA ASP A 312 -31.10 22.91 -11.75
C ASP A 312 -31.88 23.48 -10.55
N MET A 313 -32.28 22.64 -9.58
CA MET A 313 -32.91 23.11 -8.34
C MET A 313 -31.96 23.93 -7.47
N ALA A 314 -30.68 23.58 -7.41
CA ALA A 314 -29.69 24.38 -6.69
C ALA A 314 -29.47 25.74 -7.38
N GLU A 315 -29.42 25.77 -8.72
CA GLU A 315 -29.38 27.01 -9.48
C GLU A 315 -30.63 27.86 -9.29
N PHE A 316 -31.81 27.25 -9.29
CA PHE A 316 -33.08 27.95 -9.05
C PHE A 316 -33.11 28.56 -7.65
N LYS A 317 -32.66 27.82 -6.64
CA LYS A 317 -32.55 28.34 -5.27
C LYS A 317 -31.60 29.53 -5.20
N LYS A 318 -30.44 29.45 -5.87
CA LYS A 318 -29.50 30.58 -5.95
C LYS A 318 -30.14 31.79 -6.63
N ARG A 319 -30.83 31.60 -7.77
CA ARG A 319 -31.57 32.68 -8.45
C ARG A 319 -32.66 33.28 -7.56
N GLN A 320 -33.32 32.46 -6.75
CA GLN A 320 -34.30 32.94 -5.78
C GLN A 320 -33.65 33.79 -4.68
N GLU A 321 -32.49 33.38 -4.17
CA GLU A 321 -31.70 34.16 -3.21
C GLU A 321 -31.20 35.47 -3.83
N ASP A 322 -30.69 35.44 -5.06
CA ASP A 322 -30.25 36.62 -5.81
C ASP A 322 -31.43 37.58 -6.07
N LEU A 323 -32.60 37.07 -6.44
CA LEU A 323 -33.82 37.87 -6.59
C LEU A 323 -34.28 38.46 -5.26
N ALA A 324 -34.26 37.69 -4.17
CA ALA A 324 -34.61 38.20 -2.85
C ALA A 324 -33.65 39.31 -2.39
N ALA A 325 -32.36 39.18 -2.69
CA ALA A 325 -31.37 40.23 -2.44
C ALA A 325 -31.65 41.48 -3.29
N ALA A 326 -31.95 41.31 -4.58
CA ALA A 326 -32.34 42.41 -5.46
C ALA A 326 -33.64 43.11 -4.99
N PHE A 327 -34.63 42.34 -4.51
CA PHE A 327 -35.83 42.93 -3.91
C PHE A 327 -35.52 43.68 -2.62
N ALA A 328 -34.65 43.15 -1.76
CA ALA A 328 -34.22 43.84 -0.55
C ALA A 328 -33.48 45.15 -0.89
N GLU A 329 -32.65 45.18 -1.93
CA GLU A 329 -31.97 46.39 -2.43
C GLU A 329 -32.96 47.41 -3.03
N VAL A 330 -34.01 46.95 -3.71
CA VAL A 330 -35.07 47.84 -4.21
C VAL A 330 -35.91 48.37 -3.05
N GLU A 331 -36.21 47.52 -2.05
CA GLU A 331 -36.97 47.91 -0.87
C GLU A 331 -36.18 48.86 0.02
N THR A 332 -34.85 48.73 0.13
CA THR A 332 -34.01 49.52 1.06
C THR A 332 -32.89 50.26 0.33
N ASP A 333 -32.84 51.59 0.47
CA ASP A 333 -31.77 52.42 -0.15
C ASP A 333 -30.40 52.17 0.51
N ALA A 334 -29.33 52.71 -0.06
CA ALA A 334 -28.02 52.78 0.58
C ALA A 334 -28.07 53.44 1.98
N ASP A 335 -29.07 54.30 2.22
CA ASP A 335 -29.35 54.96 3.50
C ASP A 335 -30.36 54.19 4.38
N GLY A 336 -30.78 52.98 3.98
CA GLY A 336 -31.73 52.13 4.71
C GLY A 336 -33.20 52.58 4.63
N LYS A 337 -33.53 53.54 3.75
CA LYS A 337 -34.90 54.06 3.60
C LYS A 337 -35.76 53.12 2.75
N SER A 338 -36.96 52.81 3.24
CA SER A 338 -37.92 51.95 2.51
C SER A 338 -38.47 52.64 1.26
N LEU A 339 -38.89 51.88 0.24
CA LEU A 339 -39.57 52.44 -0.94
C LEU A 339 -40.77 53.33 -0.57
N ASN A 340 -41.56 52.93 0.44
CA ASN A 340 -42.68 53.72 0.95
C ASN A 340 -42.22 55.05 1.56
N ALA A 341 -41.12 55.06 2.31
CA ALA A 341 -40.55 56.30 2.84
C ALA A 341 -40.10 57.24 1.71
N ARG A 342 -39.53 56.70 0.62
CA ARG A 342 -39.16 57.51 -0.56
C ARG A 342 -40.38 58.06 -1.30
N LEU A 343 -41.46 57.27 -1.40
CA LEU A 343 -42.73 57.74 -1.97
C LEU A 343 -43.34 58.86 -1.12
N GLU A 344 -43.29 58.72 0.21
CA GLU A 344 -43.75 59.76 1.14
C GLU A 344 -42.90 61.03 1.05
N GLU A 345 -41.57 60.91 0.95
CA GLU A 345 -40.66 62.04 0.71
C GLU A 345 -40.96 62.73 -0.63
N LEU A 346 -41.23 61.97 -1.70
CA LEU A 346 -41.60 62.52 -3.00
C LEU A 346 -42.96 63.22 -2.94
N ASP A 347 -43.94 62.65 -2.25
CA ASP A 347 -45.26 63.25 -2.05
C ASP A 347 -45.14 64.55 -1.25
N GLN A 348 -44.32 64.56 -0.20
CA GLN A 348 -44.04 65.75 0.60
C GLN A 348 -43.33 66.82 -0.23
N PHE A 349 -42.34 66.46 -1.04
CA PHE A 349 -41.69 67.35 -1.98
C PHE A 349 -42.67 67.92 -3.01
N SER A 350 -43.57 67.07 -3.54
CA SER A 350 -44.61 67.50 -4.48
C SER A 350 -45.59 68.48 -3.83
N ALA A 351 -45.99 68.22 -2.58
CA ALA A 351 -46.86 69.08 -1.79
C ALA A 351 -46.19 70.41 -1.49
N GLN A 352 -44.90 70.39 -1.12
CA GLN A 352 -44.09 71.59 -0.91
C GLN A 352 -43.95 72.39 -2.20
N THR A 353 -43.67 71.73 -3.33
CA THR A 353 -43.54 72.38 -4.63
C THR A 353 -44.87 73.01 -5.06
N ARG A 354 -45.99 72.30 -4.89
CA ARG A 354 -47.34 72.85 -5.13
C ARG A 354 -47.64 74.03 -4.19
N GLY A 355 -47.22 73.95 -2.93
CA GLY A 355 -47.35 75.05 -1.96
C GLY A 355 -46.56 76.29 -2.36
N ARG A 356 -45.29 76.13 -2.76
CA ARG A 356 -44.44 77.21 -3.28
C ARG A 356 -45.04 77.81 -4.56
N LEU A 357 -45.59 76.99 -5.44
CA LEU A 357 -46.22 77.45 -6.67
C LEU A 357 -47.50 78.25 -6.39
N ARG A 358 -48.32 77.84 -5.42
CA ARG A 358 -49.46 78.65 -4.94
C ARG A 358 -49.00 79.97 -4.32
N ALA A 359 -47.98 79.95 -3.46
CA ALA A 359 -47.44 81.17 -2.88
C ALA A 359 -46.90 82.13 -3.96
N LEU A 360 -46.22 81.60 -4.99
CA LEU A 360 -45.80 82.39 -6.16
C LEU A 360 -46.99 82.94 -6.94
N GLN A 361 -48.06 82.16 -7.10
CA GLN A 361 -49.28 82.62 -7.76
C GLN A 361 -49.96 83.73 -6.94
N GLU A 362 -50.04 83.60 -5.62
CA GLU A 362 -50.52 84.64 -4.71
C GLU A 362 -49.66 85.91 -4.81
N ILE A 363 -48.34 85.78 -4.79
CA ILE A 363 -47.40 86.90 -5.00
C ILE A 363 -47.62 87.55 -6.37
N LEU A 364 -47.87 86.78 -7.43
CA LEU A 364 -48.20 87.35 -8.75
C LEU A 364 -49.55 88.08 -8.72
N THR A 365 -50.55 87.57 -8.01
CA THR A 365 -51.83 88.28 -7.87
C THR A 365 -51.71 89.57 -7.07
N THR A 366 -50.93 89.58 -5.97
CA THR A 366 -50.68 90.79 -5.18
C THR A 366 -49.85 91.79 -5.97
N LEU A 367 -48.84 91.34 -6.72
CA LEU A 367 -48.06 92.20 -7.60
C LEU A 367 -48.92 92.81 -8.72
N ASN A 368 -49.83 92.04 -9.30
CA ASN A 368 -50.79 92.56 -10.28
C ASN A 368 -51.76 93.58 -9.64
N ARG A 369 -52.16 93.36 -8.39
CA ARG A 369 -52.95 94.33 -7.63
C ARG A 369 -52.16 95.61 -7.39
N TYR A 370 -50.92 95.51 -6.89
CA TYR A 370 -50.05 96.67 -6.72
C TYR A 370 -49.82 97.40 -8.04
N ARG A 371 -49.63 96.69 -9.15
CA ARG A 371 -49.52 97.30 -10.47
C ARG A 371 -50.79 98.06 -10.84
N LYS A 372 -51.98 97.49 -10.57
CA LYS A 372 -53.26 98.16 -10.82
C LYS A 372 -53.43 99.40 -9.94
N ASP A 373 -53.09 99.31 -8.65
CA ASP A 373 -53.14 100.42 -7.71
C ASP A 373 -52.14 101.52 -8.10
N LEU A 374 -50.98 101.16 -8.63
CA LEU A 374 -49.96 102.09 -9.12
C LEU A 374 -50.41 102.79 -10.41
N ILE A 375 -51.06 102.07 -11.33
CA ILE A 375 -51.73 102.69 -12.50
C ILE A 375 -52.86 103.61 -12.05
N HIS A 376 -53.65 103.21 -11.05
CA HIS A 376 -54.73 104.02 -10.51
C HIS A 376 -54.20 105.31 -9.88
N SER A 377 -53.20 105.21 -9.00
CA SER A 377 -52.52 106.36 -8.40
C SER A 377 -51.84 107.24 -9.46
N GLN A 378 -51.24 106.65 -10.50
CA GLN A 378 -50.70 107.41 -11.63
C GLN A 378 -51.79 108.18 -12.37
N ASN A 379 -52.96 107.57 -12.57
CA ASN A 379 -54.11 108.23 -13.19
C ASN A 379 -54.71 109.31 -12.28
N GLU A 380 -54.73 109.14 -10.96
CA GLU A 380 -55.14 110.16 -9.98
C GLU A 380 -54.14 111.33 -9.90
N MET A 381 -52.85 111.08 -10.14
CA MET A 381 -51.83 112.12 -10.25
C MET A 381 -51.82 112.81 -11.62
N SER A 382 -52.44 112.21 -12.64
CA SER A 382 -52.56 112.81 -13.98
C SER A 382 -53.31 114.15 -14.00
N PRO A 383 -54.48 114.33 -13.33
CA PRO A 383 -55.15 115.62 -13.24
C PRO A 383 -54.42 116.65 -12.38
N LEU A 384 -53.48 116.26 -11.52
CA LEU A 384 -52.61 117.23 -10.82
C LEU A 384 -51.47 117.74 -11.71
N ARG A 385 -51.18 117.03 -12.80
CA ARG A 385 -50.08 117.28 -13.74
C ARG A 385 -50.56 117.75 -15.11
N ALA A 386 -51.87 117.80 -15.34
CA ALA A 386 -52.46 118.21 -16.60
C ALA A 386 -52.24 119.73 -16.81
N PRO A 387 -51.72 120.16 -17.96
CA PRO A 387 -51.61 121.59 -18.27
C PRO A 387 -53.01 122.16 -18.49
N GLY A 388 -53.49 122.95 -17.51
CA GLY A 388 -54.80 123.63 -17.55
C GLY A 388 -55.69 123.38 -16.34
N GLU A 389 -55.54 122.25 -15.63
CA GLU A 389 -56.21 121.96 -14.36
C GLU A 389 -55.22 121.25 -13.43
N GLY A 390 -55.09 121.73 -12.19
CA GLY A 390 -54.11 121.22 -11.21
C GLY A 390 -53.13 122.28 -10.73
N VAL A 391 -52.05 121.85 -10.08
CA VAL A 391 -51.11 122.75 -9.37
C VAL A 391 -50.52 123.82 -10.30
N HIS A 392 -50.29 123.51 -11.58
CA HIS A 392 -49.82 124.49 -12.56
C HIS A 392 -50.85 125.57 -12.90
N ALA A 393 -52.12 125.22 -13.03
CA ALA A 393 -53.18 126.21 -13.26
C ALA A 393 -53.36 127.14 -12.06
N VAL A 394 -53.23 126.59 -10.83
CA VAL A 394 -53.24 127.40 -9.60
C VAL A 394 -52.02 128.33 -9.52
N ILE A 395 -50.85 127.90 -9.97
CA ILE A 395 -49.66 128.76 -10.06
C ILE A 395 -49.85 129.88 -11.09
N GLU A 396 -50.39 129.55 -12.27
CA GLU A 396 -50.66 130.54 -13.32
C GLU A 396 -51.75 131.55 -12.90
N GLU A 397 -52.78 131.11 -12.18
CA GLU A 397 -53.79 131.99 -11.61
C GLU A 397 -53.25 132.84 -10.45
N LEU A 398 -52.30 132.31 -9.66
CA LEU A 398 -51.60 133.08 -8.63
C LEU A 398 -50.71 134.17 -9.25
N ASP A 399 -49.95 133.85 -10.29
CA ASP A 399 -49.13 134.82 -11.03
C ASP A 399 -50.00 135.92 -11.64
N LYS A 400 -51.18 135.56 -12.19
CA LYS A 400 -52.14 136.54 -12.72
C LYS A 400 -52.67 137.46 -11.62
N ARG A 401 -53.05 136.94 -10.45
CA ARG A 401 -53.48 137.76 -9.31
C ARG A 401 -52.35 138.63 -8.76
N GLN A 402 -51.12 138.14 -8.76
CA GLN A 402 -49.94 138.93 -8.37
C GLN A 402 -49.74 140.11 -9.33
N ALA A 403 -49.90 139.91 -10.64
CA ALA A 403 -49.84 140.98 -11.63
C ALA A 403 -50.97 142.00 -11.47
N GLU A 404 -52.19 141.57 -11.18
CA GLU A 404 -53.33 142.46 -10.90
C GLU A 404 -53.09 143.31 -9.64
N ILE A 405 -52.56 142.72 -8.56
CA ILE A 405 -52.22 143.46 -7.34
C ILE A 405 -51.11 144.48 -7.61
N ALA A 406 -50.08 144.13 -8.39
CA ALA A 406 -49.03 145.06 -8.75
C ALA A 406 -49.57 146.26 -9.56
N ALA A 407 -50.47 146.00 -10.53
CA ALA A 407 -51.10 147.06 -11.32
C ALA A 407 -51.97 148.01 -10.46
N VAL A 408 -52.74 147.47 -9.50
CA VAL A 408 -53.52 148.30 -8.57
C VAL A 408 -52.62 149.13 -7.65
N LEU A 409 -51.47 148.59 -7.25
CA LEU A 409 -50.50 149.33 -6.43
C LEU A 409 -49.89 150.51 -7.21
N ASP A 410 -49.52 150.30 -8.47
CA ASP A 410 -49.00 151.34 -9.37
C ASP A 410 -50.06 152.42 -9.65
N GLU A 411 -51.33 152.02 -9.82
CA GLU A 411 -52.46 152.96 -9.98
C GLU A 411 -52.69 153.78 -8.69
N MET A 412 -52.54 153.16 -7.52
CA MET A 412 -52.58 153.88 -6.24
C MET A 412 -51.41 154.85 -6.06
N GLU A 413 -50.20 154.52 -6.54
CA GLU A 413 -49.05 155.42 -6.50
C GLU A 413 -49.16 156.60 -7.47
N THR A 414 -49.86 156.44 -8.60
CA THR A 414 -49.92 157.42 -9.70
C THR A 414 -51.25 158.18 -9.83
N SER A 415 -52.29 157.82 -9.08
CA SER A 415 -53.59 158.50 -9.14
C SER A 415 -53.53 159.97 -8.67
N GLY A 416 -53.74 160.90 -9.61
CA GLY A 416 -53.98 162.31 -9.33
C GLY A 416 -52.77 163.25 -9.46
N ASN A 417 -51.84 162.98 -10.40
CA ASN A 417 -50.69 163.86 -10.75
C ASN A 417 -49.77 164.23 -9.57
N GLN A 418 -49.91 163.54 -8.43
CA GLN A 418 -49.18 163.74 -7.20
C GLN A 418 -49.02 162.37 -6.53
N THR A 419 -47.81 162.07 -6.06
CA THR A 419 -47.52 160.79 -5.41
C THR A 419 -48.35 160.64 -4.13
N LEU A 420 -48.68 159.40 -3.73
CA LEU A 420 -49.42 159.13 -2.48
C LEU A 420 -48.76 159.84 -1.27
N GLY A 421 -47.43 159.93 -1.27
CA GLY A 421 -46.65 160.70 -0.28
C GLY A 421 -46.95 162.20 -0.28
N ALA A 422 -47.15 162.83 -1.44
CA ALA A 422 -47.53 164.24 -1.53
C ALA A 422 -48.97 164.48 -1.03
N ARG A 423 -49.90 163.55 -1.29
CA ARG A 423 -51.28 163.64 -0.77
C ARG A 423 -51.34 163.48 0.75
N VAL A 424 -50.55 162.57 1.32
CA VAL A 424 -50.47 162.37 2.77
C VAL A 424 -49.83 163.59 3.44
N ALA A 425 -48.81 164.20 2.84
CA ALA A 425 -48.24 165.45 3.33
C ALA A 425 -49.26 166.61 3.31
N GLY A 426 -50.01 166.78 2.21
CA GLY A 426 -51.07 167.79 2.14
C GLY A 426 -52.21 167.57 3.14
N PHE A 427 -52.56 166.32 3.43
CA PHE A 427 -53.55 165.99 4.46
C PHE A 427 -53.04 166.31 5.88
N ALA A 428 -51.74 166.08 6.15
CA ALA A 428 -51.13 166.43 7.43
C ALA A 428 -51.13 167.95 7.68
N ASP A 429 -50.85 168.76 6.66
CA ASP A 429 -50.90 170.22 6.77
C ASP A 429 -52.33 170.74 6.96
N ASN A 430 -53.30 170.17 6.23
CA ASN A 430 -54.72 170.51 6.42
C ASN A 430 -55.23 170.14 7.82
N LYS A 431 -54.81 169.00 8.37
CA LYS A 431 -55.15 168.61 9.75
C LYS A 431 -54.58 169.61 10.76
N ARG A 432 -53.32 170.02 10.60
CA ARG A 432 -52.67 171.00 11.50
C ARG A 432 -53.36 172.36 11.47
N SER A 433 -53.78 172.81 10.29
CA SER A 433 -54.55 174.04 10.09
C SER A 433 -55.96 173.95 10.73
N ALA A 434 -56.63 172.80 10.62
CA ALA A 434 -57.92 172.56 11.27
C ALA A 434 -57.81 172.56 12.80
N GLU A 435 -56.77 171.93 13.36
CA GLU A 435 -56.52 171.93 14.81
C GLU A 435 -56.27 173.34 15.36
N GLN A 436 -55.54 174.19 14.62
CA GLN A 436 -55.37 175.60 14.98
C GLN A 436 -56.69 176.38 14.98
N ARG A 437 -57.56 176.16 13.98
CA ARG A 437 -58.88 176.81 13.92
C ARG A 437 -59.80 176.37 15.07
N ILE A 438 -59.75 175.09 15.46
CA ILE A 438 -60.53 174.56 16.60
C ILE A 438 -60.04 175.19 17.91
N ALA A 439 -58.73 175.35 18.09
CA ALA A 439 -58.18 176.03 19.26
C ALA A 439 -58.62 177.50 19.35
N GLU A 440 -58.66 178.22 18.23
CA GLU A 440 -59.15 179.61 18.17
C GLU A 440 -60.65 179.70 18.53
N VAL A 441 -61.47 178.77 18.06
CA VAL A 441 -62.91 178.72 18.40
C VAL A 441 -63.11 178.45 19.89
N HIS A 442 -62.36 177.53 20.48
CA HIS A 442 -62.41 177.29 21.94
C HIS A 442 -62.04 178.53 22.75
N ARG A 443 -61.06 179.33 22.28
CA ARG A 443 -60.68 180.60 22.92
C ARG A 443 -61.81 181.63 22.88
N LEU A 444 -62.52 181.73 21.75
CA LEU A 444 -63.66 182.65 21.61
C LEU A 444 -64.86 182.23 22.47
N PHE A 445 -65.11 180.93 22.62
CA PHE A 445 -66.15 180.43 23.53
C PHE A 445 -65.84 180.75 25.00
N ALA A 446 -64.59 180.64 25.43
CA ALA A 446 -64.17 181.03 26.79
C ALA A 446 -64.38 182.54 27.05
N GLN A 447 -64.16 183.39 26.05
CA GLN A 447 -64.45 184.83 26.15
C GLN A 447 -65.96 185.11 26.26
N LEU A 448 -66.79 184.36 25.53
CA LEU A 448 -68.26 184.46 25.59
C LEU A 448 -68.81 184.03 26.96
N GLU A 449 -68.18 183.03 27.58
CA GLU A 449 -68.54 182.57 28.92
C GLU A 449 -68.15 183.59 30.01
N SER A 450 -67.00 184.25 29.88
CA SER A 450 -66.61 185.38 30.74
C SER A 450 -67.60 186.55 30.67
N ILE A 451 -68.06 186.91 29.46
CA ILE A 451 -69.06 187.97 29.28
C ILE A 451 -70.41 187.57 29.90
N ARG A 452 -70.81 186.29 29.77
CA ARG A 452 -72.04 185.78 30.40
C ARG A 452 -71.98 185.90 31.92
N ASP A 453 -70.84 185.55 32.53
CA ASP A 453 -70.67 185.63 33.98
C ASP A 453 -70.62 187.10 34.45
N GLU A 454 -70.00 188.01 33.69
CA GLU A 454 -70.03 189.45 33.97
C GLU A 454 -71.47 190.02 33.94
N ILE A 455 -72.30 189.61 32.98
CA ILE A 455 -73.72 190.02 32.90
C ILE A 455 -74.53 189.46 34.08
N ALA A 456 -74.29 188.19 34.46
CA ALA A 456 -74.96 187.58 35.60
C ALA A 456 -74.59 188.28 36.93
N THR A 457 -73.34 188.71 37.06
CA THR A 457 -72.86 189.45 38.25
C THR A 457 -73.47 190.85 38.31
N ALA A 458 -73.55 191.55 37.17
CA ALA A 458 -74.21 192.86 37.09
C ALA A 458 -75.72 192.79 37.44
N PHE A 459 -76.41 191.72 37.03
CA PHE A 459 -77.81 191.49 37.42
C PHE A 459 -77.96 191.18 38.91
N ALA A 460 -77.02 190.43 39.50
CA ALA A 460 -77.01 190.17 40.94
C ALA A 460 -76.78 191.45 41.75
N ASP A 461 -75.91 192.36 41.29
CA ASP A 461 -75.65 193.66 41.94
C ASP A 461 -76.81 194.64 41.81
N LEU A 462 -77.53 194.64 40.68
CA LEU A 462 -78.77 195.41 40.52
C LEU A 462 -79.88 194.90 41.46
N ASN A 463 -80.02 193.58 41.59
CA ASN A 463 -81.02 192.98 42.47
C ASN A 463 -80.68 193.18 43.97
N SER A 464 -79.40 193.15 44.34
CA SER A 464 -78.97 193.43 45.72
C SER A 464 -79.18 194.91 46.10
N SER A 465 -78.98 195.81 45.15
CA SER A 465 -79.19 197.25 45.34
C SER A 465 -80.68 197.60 45.47
N PHE A 466 -81.56 196.95 44.71
CA PHE A 466 -83.01 197.13 44.85
C PHE A 466 -83.53 196.63 46.21
N LYS A 467 -82.92 195.57 46.76
CA LYS A 467 -83.28 195.01 48.07
C LYS A 467 -82.88 195.88 49.27
N LYS A 468 -82.06 196.92 49.08
CA LYS A 468 -81.70 197.89 50.14
C LYS A 468 -82.64 199.10 50.20
N PHE A 469 -83.61 199.21 49.30
CA PHE A 469 -84.61 200.29 49.29
C PHE A 469 -85.96 199.89 49.92
N VAL A 470 -86.03 198.70 50.53
CA VAL A 470 -87.08 198.22 51.45
C VAL A 470 -86.39 197.81 52.73
#